data_AF-K1U5G0-F1
#
_entry.id   AF-K1U5G0-F1
#
_cell.length_a   1.000
_cell.length_b   1.000
_cell.length_c   1.000
_cell.angle_alpha   90.00
_cell.angle_beta   90.00
_cell.angle_gamma   90.00
#
_symmetry.space_group_name_H-M   'P 1'
#
loop_
_entity.id
_entity.type
_entity.pdbx_description
1 polymer ?
#
loop_
_entity_poly.entity_id
_entity_poly.type
_entity_poly.pdbx_seq_one_letter_code
_entity_poly.pdbx_strand_id
1 'polypeptide(L)'
;MQSKEEFTALYAISDLTAFGAYKAISEAGKKIPDDYSVLGFDGIEMSKYFQPSLSTMKQPCEQMVKSSIELLMDQINGKEEKKQLIFQAELLERDSVKEI
;
A
#
# COMPACT_ATOMS: atom_id res chain seq x y z
N MET A 1 17.78 -10.75 -6.76
CA MET A 1 17.88 -10.74 -5.28
C MET A 1 19.35 -10.80 -4.89
N GLN A 2 19.98 -9.63 -4.63
CA GLN A 2 21.43 -9.54 -4.35
C GLN A 2 21.77 -9.66 -2.86
N SER A 3 20.81 -9.33 -1.98
CA SER A 3 20.91 -9.56 -0.54
C SER A 3 20.79 -11.05 -0.23
N LYS A 4 21.53 -11.51 0.80
CA LYS A 4 21.41 -12.87 1.36
C LYS A 4 20.47 -12.95 2.56
N GLU A 5 19.80 -11.85 2.90
CA GLU A 5 18.81 -11.83 3.97
C GLU A 5 17.61 -12.71 3.58
N GLU A 6 17.25 -13.62 4.48
CA GLU A 6 16.10 -14.49 4.32
C GLU A 6 14.83 -13.79 4.81
N PHE A 7 13.77 -13.86 4.01
CA PHE A 7 12.45 -13.34 4.36
C PHE A 7 11.37 -14.12 3.63
N THR A 8 10.17 -14.14 4.18
CA THR A 8 8.99 -14.79 3.57
C THR A 8 7.92 -13.78 3.15
N ALA A 9 8.02 -12.52 3.58
CA ALA A 9 7.05 -11.48 3.27
C ALA A 9 7.70 -10.13 2.98
N LEU A 10 7.11 -9.38 2.06
CA LEU A 10 7.46 -7.99 1.75
C LEU A 10 6.25 -7.10 1.99
N TYR A 11 6.45 -6.03 2.77
CA TYR A 11 5.52 -4.91 2.84
C TYR A 11 6.07 -3.73 2.04
N ALA A 12 5.40 -3.39 0.94
CA ALA A 12 5.80 -2.29 0.08
C ALA A 12 5.12 -0.99 0.52
N ILE A 13 5.87 0.11 0.51
CA ILE A 13 5.38 1.45 0.89
C ILE A 13 4.34 2.05 -0.08
N SER A 14 4.17 1.45 -1.26
CA SER A 14 3.11 1.77 -2.21
C SER A 14 2.75 0.55 -3.07
N ASP A 15 1.55 0.52 -3.63
CA ASP A 15 1.11 -0.51 -4.58
C ASP A 15 2.02 -0.53 -5.82
N LEU A 16 2.47 0.64 -6.28
CA LEU A 16 3.41 0.74 -7.40
C LEU A 16 4.77 0.12 -7.09
N THR A 17 5.27 0.28 -5.86
CA THR A 17 6.52 -0.39 -5.44
C THR A 17 6.31 -1.90 -5.30
N ALA A 18 5.15 -2.36 -4.82
CA ALA A 18 4.80 -3.77 -4.81
C ALA A 18 4.84 -4.37 -6.21
N PHE A 19 4.43 -3.63 -7.25
CA PHE A 19 4.51 -4.10 -8.64
C PHE A 19 5.95 -4.33 -9.11
N GLY A 20 6.88 -3.47 -8.66
CA GLY A 20 8.31 -3.69 -8.87
C GLY A 20 8.80 -4.98 -8.21
N ALA A 21 8.32 -5.27 -7.00
CA ALA A 21 8.63 -6.52 -6.30
C ALA A 21 8.06 -7.76 -7.02
N TYR A 22 6.82 -7.69 -7.50
CA TYR A 22 6.22 -8.75 -8.33
C TYR A 22 7.10 -9.10 -9.52
N LYS A 23 7.56 -8.08 -10.24
CA LYS A 23 8.46 -8.26 -11.37
C LYS A 23 9.77 -8.93 -10.93
N ALA A 24 10.42 -8.42 -9.89
CA ALA A 24 11.69 -8.94 -9.41
C ALA A 24 11.60 -10.40 -8.89
N ILE A 25 10.49 -10.75 -8.22
CA ILE A 25 10.22 -12.10 -7.72
C ILE A 25 9.98 -13.05 -8.90
N SER A 26 9.17 -12.63 -9.89
CA SER A 26 8.92 -13.39 -11.11
C SER A 26 10.21 -13.62 -11.93
N GLU A 27 11.03 -12.59 -12.12
CA GLU A 27 12.33 -12.68 -12.82
C GLU A 27 13.33 -13.59 -12.07
N ALA A 28 13.17 -13.76 -10.76
CA ALA A 28 13.94 -14.71 -9.96
C ALA A 28 13.41 -16.15 -10.04
N GLY A 29 12.36 -16.41 -10.82
CA GLY A 29 11.71 -17.73 -10.92
C GLY A 29 10.93 -18.13 -9.67
N LYS A 30 10.59 -17.14 -8.84
CA LYS A 30 9.88 -17.31 -7.57
C LYS A 30 8.41 -16.92 -7.72
N LYS A 31 7.57 -17.40 -6.80
CA LYS A 31 6.12 -17.26 -6.88
C LYS A 31 5.57 -16.42 -5.73
N ILE A 32 4.53 -15.67 -6.05
CA ILE A 32 3.66 -14.99 -5.09
C ILE A 32 2.30 -15.71 -5.17
N PRO A 33 1.65 -16.07 -4.05
CA PRO A 33 2.15 -15.95 -2.67
C PRO A 33 3.02 -17.15 -2.24
N ASP A 34 3.42 -18.06 -3.15
CA ASP A 34 3.98 -19.36 -2.73
C ASP A 34 5.37 -19.35 -2.10
N ASP A 35 6.29 -18.56 -2.66
CA ASP A 35 7.63 -18.36 -2.08
C ASP A 35 7.67 -17.08 -1.23
N TYR A 36 6.90 -16.05 -1.61
CA TYR A 36 6.87 -14.77 -0.92
C TYR A 36 5.46 -14.19 -0.86
N SER A 37 5.04 -13.78 0.33
CA SER A 37 3.87 -12.94 0.54
C SER A 37 4.20 -11.49 0.22
N VAL A 38 3.31 -10.77 -0.46
CA VAL A 38 3.51 -9.34 -0.78
C VAL A 38 2.28 -8.56 -0.37
N LEU A 39 2.47 -7.54 0.46
CA LEU A 39 1.45 -6.59 0.89
C LEU A 39 1.81 -5.19 0.36
N GLY A 40 0.84 -4.52 -0.28
CA GLY A 40 0.96 -3.16 -0.75
C GLY A 40 0.42 -2.12 0.23
N PHE A 41 0.44 -0.86 -0.22
CA PHE A 41 -0.08 0.30 0.49
C PHE A 41 -0.63 1.26 -0.57
N ASP A 42 -1.85 1.76 -0.41
CA ASP A 42 -2.58 2.77 -1.21
C ASP A 42 -4.01 2.29 -1.47
N GLY A 43 -4.18 1.04 -1.92
CA GLY A 43 -5.47 0.50 -2.31
C GLY A 43 -5.93 0.93 -3.69
N ILE A 44 -5.02 1.14 -4.64
CA ILE A 44 -5.37 1.59 -5.99
C ILE A 44 -6.19 0.53 -6.71
N GLU A 45 -7.18 0.91 -7.52
CA GLU A 45 -8.05 -0.03 -8.25
C GLU A 45 -7.26 -1.02 -9.12
N MET A 46 -6.14 -0.55 -9.70
CA MET A 46 -5.27 -1.37 -10.56
C MET A 46 -4.72 -2.62 -9.84
N SER A 47 -4.55 -2.58 -8.52
CA SER A 47 -4.01 -3.68 -7.72
C SER A 47 -4.86 -4.97 -7.78
N LYS A 48 -6.14 -4.87 -8.16
CA LYS A 48 -7.06 -6.02 -8.35
C LYS A 48 -6.75 -6.86 -9.59
N TYR A 49 -6.09 -6.28 -10.58
CA TYR A 49 -5.85 -6.92 -11.89
C TYR A 49 -4.48 -7.57 -12.01
N PHE A 50 -3.71 -7.57 -10.92
CA PHE A 50 -2.41 -8.24 -10.85
C PHE A 50 -2.59 -9.75 -10.68
N GLN A 51 -1.56 -10.51 -11.04
CA GLN A 51 -1.56 -11.97 -10.90
C GLN A 51 -0.38 -12.38 -9.99
N PRO A 52 -0.63 -12.83 -8.74
CA PRO A 52 -1.92 -12.81 -8.03
C PRO A 52 -2.40 -11.40 -7.67
N SER A 53 -3.69 -11.21 -7.38
CA SER A 53 -4.23 -9.89 -7.01
C SER A 53 -3.63 -9.41 -5.68
N LEU A 54 -3.21 -8.15 -5.62
CA LEU A 54 -2.38 -7.63 -4.52
C LEU A 54 -3.22 -7.29 -3.28
N SER A 55 -2.95 -7.91 -2.13
CA SER A 55 -3.44 -7.45 -0.83
C SER A 55 -2.79 -6.11 -0.48
N THR A 56 -3.54 -5.16 0.07
CA THR A 56 -3.02 -3.79 0.30
C THR A 56 -3.77 -3.05 1.39
N MET A 57 -3.08 -2.13 2.08
CA MET A 57 -3.71 -1.16 2.97
C MET A 57 -4.30 -0.01 2.16
N LYS A 58 -5.63 0.01 1.99
CA LYS A 58 -6.35 1.09 1.32
C LYS A 58 -6.40 2.34 2.19
N GLN A 59 -5.90 3.44 1.64
CA GLN A 59 -5.95 4.74 2.28
C GLN A 59 -7.31 5.42 2.00
N PRO A 60 -7.95 6.09 2.97
CA PRO A 60 -9.20 6.82 2.76
C PRO A 60 -8.95 8.18 2.10
N CYS A 61 -8.38 8.17 0.89
CA CYS A 61 -7.89 9.36 0.18
C CYS A 61 -8.96 10.46 0.05
N GLU A 62 -10.23 10.11 -0.21
CA GLU A 62 -11.31 11.11 -0.30
C GLU A 62 -11.49 11.90 1.00
N GLN A 63 -11.43 11.22 2.16
CA GLN A 63 -11.54 11.87 3.47
C GLN A 63 -10.30 12.74 3.73
N MET A 64 -9.11 12.22 3.42
CA MET A 64 -7.86 12.96 3.57
C MET A 64 -7.84 14.23 2.74
N VAL A 65 -8.27 14.17 1.47
CA VAL A 65 -8.35 15.34 0.57
C VAL A 65 -9.35 16.35 1.10
N LYS A 66 -10.56 15.91 1.48
CA LYS A 66 -11.60 16.79 2.01
C LYS A 66 -11.10 17.54 3.26
N SER A 67 -10.56 16.81 4.23
CA SER A 67 -10.02 17.43 5.45
C SER A 67 -8.82 18.32 5.17
N SER A 68 -7.96 17.99 4.19
CA SER A 68 -6.83 18.85 3.82
C SER A 68 -7.29 20.18 3.25
N ILE A 69 -8.32 20.18 2.41
CA ILE A 69 -8.92 21.41 1.86
C ILE A 69 -9.56 22.22 2.98
N GLU A 70 -10.32 21.59 3.87
CA GLU A 70 -10.93 22.27 5.02
C GLU A 70 -9.88 22.93 5.92
N LEU A 71 -8.78 22.23 6.23
CA LEU A 71 -7.67 22.78 7.01
C LEU A 71 -6.99 23.96 6.32
N LEU A 72 -6.75 23.87 5.01
CA LEU A 72 -6.16 24.96 4.23
C LEU A 72 -7.07 26.20 4.23
N MET A 73 -8.37 26.01 4.02
CA MET A 73 -9.35 27.10 4.04
C MET A 73 -9.46 27.74 5.43
N ASP A 74 -9.40 26.94 6.49
CA ASP A 74 -9.35 27.43 7.87
C ASP A 74 -8.13 28.34 8.09
N GLN A 75 -6.94 27.94 7.60
CA GLN A 75 -5.72 28.75 7.70
C GLN A 75 -5.81 30.06 6.90
N ILE A 76 -6.34 30.01 5.67
CA ILE A 76 -6.54 31.20 4.83
C ILE A 76 -7.48 32.21 5.52
N ASN A 77 -8.47 31.73 6.27
CA ASN A 77 -9.40 32.56 7.03
C ASN A 77 -8.90 32.99 8.42
N GLY A 78 -7.61 32.79 8.72
CA GLY A 78 -6.98 33.26 9.95
C GLY A 78 -7.20 32.37 11.17
N LYS A 79 -7.59 31.10 10.99
CA LYS A 79 -7.59 30.12 12.10
C LYS A 79 -6.18 29.55 12.26
N GLU A 80 -5.56 29.78 13.42
CA GLU A 80 -4.17 29.38 13.70
C GLU A 80 -4.03 28.01 14.40
N GLU A 81 -5.12 27.24 14.50
CA GLU A 81 -5.10 25.95 15.20
C GLU A 81 -4.35 24.89 14.39
N LYS A 82 -3.25 24.38 14.95
CA LYS A 82 -2.54 23.21 14.40
C LYS A 82 -3.34 21.96 14.73
N LYS A 83 -3.87 21.30 13.70
CA LYS A 83 -4.60 20.03 13.82
C LYS A 83 -3.76 18.89 13.27
N GLN A 84 -3.69 17.79 14.02
CA GLN A 84 -3.21 16.50 13.54
C GLN A 84 -4.42 15.59 13.36
N LEU A 85 -4.64 15.13 12.13
CA LEU A 85 -5.71 14.20 11.80
C LEU A 85 -5.10 12.81 11.55
N ILE A 86 -5.69 11.79 12.16
CA ILE A 86 -5.34 10.39 11.96
C ILE A 86 -6.51 9.72 11.25
N PHE A 87 -6.22 9.04 10.14
CA PHE A 87 -7.22 8.37 9.33
C PHE A 87 -7.04 6.86 9.42
N GLN A 88 -8.14 6.13 9.50
CA GLN A 88 -8.13 4.68 9.55
C GLN A 88 -7.99 4.12 8.13
N ALA A 89 -6.92 3.36 7.88
CA ALA A 89 -6.79 2.57 6.66
C ALA A 89 -7.56 1.25 6.78
N GLU A 90 -7.95 0.70 5.64
CA GLU A 90 -8.65 -0.58 5.50
C GLU A 90 -7.73 -1.61 4.88
N LEU A 91 -7.61 -2.80 5.48
CA LEU A 91 -6.89 -3.91 4.85
C LEU A 91 -7.80 -4.54 3.78
N LEU A 92 -7.38 -4.48 2.53
CA LEU A 92 -8.00 -5.22 1.43
C LEU A 92 -7.26 -6.54 1.25
N GLU A 93 -7.80 -7.62 1.82
CA GLU A 93 -7.27 -8.96 1.64
C GLU A 93 -7.59 -9.52 0.25
N ARG A 94 -6.56 -10.07 -0.40
CA ARG A 94 -6.59 -10.65 -1.74
C ARG A 94 -5.63 -11.84 -1.83
N ASP A 95 -5.16 -12.16 -3.03
CA ASP A 95 -4.49 -13.44 -3.33
C ASP A 95 -2.96 -13.42 -3.08
N SER A 96 -2.36 -12.28 -2.73
CA SER A 96 -0.90 -12.12 -2.66
C SER A 96 -0.26 -12.40 -1.31
N VAL A 97 -1.05 -12.76 -0.30
CA VAL A 97 -0.57 -13.04 1.06
C VAL A 97 -1.09 -14.40 1.52
N LYS A 98 -0.20 -15.23 2.05
CA LYS A 98 -0.53 -16.45 2.76
C LYS A 98 0.46 -16.71 3.90
N GLU A 99 0.13 -17.66 4.76
CA GLU A 99 1.07 -18.25 5.71
C GLU A 99 2.04 -19.18 4.95
N ILE A 100 3.35 -18.92 5.09
CA ILE A 100 4.45 -19.61 4.38
C ILE A 100 5.37 -20.23 5.41
#